data_AF-X7F8V8-F1
#
_entry.id   AF-X7F8V8-F1
#
_cell.length_a   1.000
_cell.length_b   1.000
_cell.length_c   1.000
_cell.angle_alpha   90.00
_cell.angle_beta   90.00
_cell.angle_gamma   90.00
#
_symmetry.space_group_name_H-M   'P 1'
#
loop_
_entity.id
_entity.type
_entity.pdbx_description
1 polymer ?
#
loop_
_entity_poly.entity_id
_entity_poly.type
_entity_poly.pdbx_seq_one_letter_code
_entity_poly.pdbx_strand_id
1 'polypeptide(L)'
;MTASAFDKDLPGDSLARALGAALLSDGPTLIFDAATGALSSANEAALFLLELCEDGLSHYRFETLCAVDGADAETLWSEVRDGLRIRWQGTLTAVLSGDAHAVEIVAARLADEGKPARVAVHATPGRRASGPAAQASAASGPFDAIADVIGLIEYDADGIVTNANDRACMALEFYGTGMTGRGHDTLWPPSMSQSPDYVAFWEKLRQGRIVEGRYLHVGAEGGQIWLQSTYVPVRTADGHVTRVIQCLMDVTDDSVSATRNRAQVEAVWAALPIIEYDVEGFVQRVTPRMLDLLGRKEEEVIGKNSRRLMDQEFALGKDFLATWEGALRGISTSIDVPHVDTQRGRHWTRSRFVPIVDGAGKVDRVAEIAVDIHADRESLDHLSLRYEAMTQDMALVDWDLSGKLVHANKNYLTLMSMDPAQAVGREHRTTVPAEFASSRRYTQFWDRLARGETITGEFRRITDDGQEVWLQSSYVPLRNGVDDALQQIFLFARDITRLKRQQIDAQARIDAIERSMAVVEFDRDGTVRTANQNFLDTMGYTLEEIKGRRHAMFCDTEMVNTDQYRTFWEPRSSTCRGRQAA
;
A
#
# COMPACT_ATOMS: atom_id res chain seq x y z
N MET A 1 14.99 40.65 42.40
CA MET A 1 14.28 39.51 43.04
C MET A 1 13.90 38.57 41.92
N THR A 2 14.19 37.28 42.03
CA THR A 2 13.96 36.28 40.97
C THR A 2 12.60 35.61 41.17
N ALA A 3 11.66 35.89 40.27
CA ALA A 3 10.41 35.13 40.16
C ALA A 3 10.57 34.09 39.04
N SER A 4 10.19 32.84 39.30
CA SER A 4 10.06 31.84 38.24
C SER A 4 8.88 32.20 37.35
N ALA A 5 9.08 32.28 36.03
CA ALA A 5 8.07 32.70 35.06
C ALA A 5 7.31 31.54 34.39
N PHE A 6 7.41 30.33 34.96
CA PHE A 6 6.72 29.14 34.48
C PHE A 6 5.37 28.93 35.19
N ASP A 7 4.46 28.26 34.46
CA ASP A 7 3.15 27.73 34.89
C ASP A 7 1.98 28.71 35.06
N LYS A 8 1.07 28.68 34.07
CA LYS A 8 -0.41 28.77 34.20
C LYS A 8 -1.07 28.11 32.97
N ASP A 9 -1.44 26.83 33.06
CA ASP A 9 -2.20 26.14 31.99
C ASP A 9 -3.62 26.73 31.78
N LEU A 10 -4.13 26.63 30.54
CA LEU A 10 -5.54 26.82 30.18
C LEU A 10 -6.10 25.54 29.54
N PRO A 11 -7.34 25.12 29.86
CA PRO A 11 -7.84 23.77 29.56
C PRO A 11 -8.09 23.45 28.06
N GLY A 12 -7.86 24.40 27.14
CA GLY A 12 -7.94 24.15 25.70
C GLY A 12 -6.66 23.58 25.08
N ASP A 13 -5.49 23.97 25.59
CA ASP A 13 -4.22 23.72 24.90
C ASP A 13 -3.78 22.24 24.99
N SER A 14 -4.17 21.53 26.05
CA SER A 14 -3.84 20.10 26.28
C SER A 14 -4.35 19.19 25.15
N LEU A 15 -5.52 19.48 24.58
CA LEU A 15 -6.09 18.71 23.46
C LEU A 15 -5.31 18.94 22.15
N ALA A 16 -4.96 20.19 21.83
CA ALA A 16 -4.16 20.51 20.64
C ALA A 16 -2.73 19.94 20.74
N ARG A 17 -2.12 20.02 21.93
CA ARG A 17 -0.82 19.43 22.29
C ARG A 17 -0.79 17.92 22.01
N ALA A 18 -1.89 17.23 22.32
CA ALA A 18 -2.02 15.79 22.12
C ALA A 18 -2.35 15.38 20.66
N LEU A 19 -3.12 16.19 19.93
CA LEU A 19 -3.47 15.95 18.53
C LEU A 19 -2.29 16.19 17.58
N GLY A 20 -1.51 17.25 17.78
CA GLY A 20 -0.40 17.60 16.88
C GLY A 20 0.69 16.53 16.76
N ALA A 21 0.94 15.77 17.84
CA ALA A 21 1.91 14.67 17.85
C ALA A 21 1.36 13.35 17.25
N ALA A 22 0.04 13.21 17.13
CA ALA A 22 -0.59 11.97 16.68
C ALA A 22 -0.92 11.97 15.18
N LEU A 23 -0.91 13.14 14.54
CA LEU A 23 -1.24 13.43 13.08
C LEU A 23 0.73 13.87 10.83
N LEU A 24 2.10 13.63 10.81
CA LEU A 24 3.12 13.97 9.78
C LEU A 24 3.61 12.68 9.08
N SER A 25 2.68 11.90 8.53
CA SER A 25 2.97 10.53 8.06
C SER A 25 2.32 10.08 6.73
N ASP A 26 1.46 10.89 6.09
CA ASP A 26 0.30 10.31 5.36
C ASP A 26 0.23 10.51 3.81
N GLY A 27 0.67 11.62 3.20
CA GLY A 27 0.53 11.77 1.73
C GLY A 27 0.89 13.12 1.06
N PRO A 28 0.83 13.21 -0.29
CA PRO A 28 1.26 14.38 -1.08
C PRO A 28 0.20 15.50 -1.21
N THR A 29 0.66 16.74 -1.03
CA THR A 29 -0.17 17.97 -1.04
C THR A 29 0.48 19.10 -1.86
N LEU A 30 -0.33 19.82 -2.64
CA LEU A 30 0.01 20.96 -3.51
C LEU A 30 -0.88 22.17 -3.16
N ILE A 31 -0.41 23.41 -3.35
CA ILE A 31 -1.21 24.64 -3.17
C ILE A 31 -1.00 25.60 -4.33
N PHE A 32 -2.07 25.99 -5.03
CA PHE A 32 -2.07 26.91 -6.17
C PHE A 32 -2.63 28.29 -5.78
N ASP A 33 -2.16 29.35 -6.43
CA ASP A 33 -2.79 30.68 -6.38
C ASP A 33 -4.08 30.68 -7.23
N ALA A 34 -5.20 31.11 -6.65
CA ALA A 34 -6.51 30.98 -7.30
C ALA A 34 -6.77 32.06 -8.37
N ALA A 35 -6.02 33.15 -8.38
CA ALA A 35 -6.16 34.21 -9.39
C ALA A 35 -5.39 33.89 -10.68
N THR A 36 -4.26 33.19 -10.55
CA THR A 36 -3.33 32.92 -11.64
C THR A 36 -3.30 31.48 -12.10
N GLY A 37 -3.52 30.48 -11.23
CA GLY A 37 -3.32 29.05 -11.53
C GLY A 37 -1.89 28.54 -11.36
N ALA A 38 -0.96 29.37 -10.87
CA ALA A 38 0.42 28.98 -10.59
C ALA A 38 0.54 28.19 -9.27
N LEU A 39 1.41 27.19 -9.23
CA LEU A 39 1.73 26.47 -7.99
C LEU A 39 2.56 27.37 -7.05
N SER A 40 2.21 27.35 -5.77
CA SER A 40 2.76 28.25 -4.73
C SER A 40 3.47 27.52 -3.58
N SER A 41 3.12 26.25 -3.36
CA SER A 41 3.76 25.37 -2.37
C SER A 41 3.46 23.89 -2.71
N ALA A 42 4.35 22.99 -2.29
CA ALA A 42 4.21 21.54 -2.39
C ALA A 42 4.91 20.91 -1.17
N ASN A 43 4.40 19.80 -0.63
CA ASN A 43 5.10 19.05 0.42
C ASN A 43 6.10 18.05 -0.17
N GLU A 44 7.01 17.50 0.65
CA GLU A 44 8.09 16.59 0.21
C GLU A 44 7.57 15.41 -0.63
N ALA A 45 6.44 14.82 -0.23
CA ALA A 45 5.80 13.73 -0.98
C ALA A 45 5.29 14.17 -2.37
N ALA A 46 4.81 15.41 -2.52
CA ALA A 46 4.40 15.97 -3.81
C ALA A 46 5.57 16.42 -4.69
N LEU A 47 6.63 16.98 -4.07
CA LEU A 47 7.90 17.30 -4.76
C LEU A 47 8.52 16.04 -5.35
N PHE A 48 8.58 14.95 -4.57
CA PHE A 48 9.08 13.65 -5.01
C PHE A 48 8.19 13.00 -6.05
N LEU A 49 6.87 12.92 -5.81
CA LEU A 49 5.94 12.22 -6.71
C LEU A 49 5.83 12.87 -8.10
N LEU A 50 5.97 14.20 -8.19
CA LEU A 50 5.79 14.94 -9.45
C LEU A 50 7.09 15.53 -10.01
N GLU A 51 8.24 15.17 -9.43
CA GLU A 51 9.57 15.57 -9.89
C GLU A 51 9.75 17.09 -9.99
N LEU A 52 9.15 17.82 -9.03
CA LEU A 52 9.09 19.29 -9.04
C LEU A 52 10.37 19.90 -8.50
N CYS A 53 10.86 20.96 -9.16
CA CYS A 53 11.90 21.79 -8.59
C CYS A 53 11.28 22.78 -7.58
N GLU A 54 11.72 22.71 -6.33
CA GLU A 54 11.32 23.63 -5.26
C GLU A 54 11.71 25.08 -5.59
N ASP A 55 12.92 25.28 -6.13
CA ASP A 55 13.38 26.51 -6.78
C ASP A 55 12.68 26.74 -8.14
N GLY A 56 11.39 27.05 -8.12
CA GLY A 56 10.64 27.42 -9.32
C GLY A 56 9.16 27.06 -9.37
N LEU A 57 8.53 26.67 -8.26
CA LEU A 57 7.14 26.16 -8.25
C LEU A 57 6.14 27.01 -9.04
N SER A 58 6.28 28.34 -9.06
CA SER A 58 5.39 29.27 -9.78
C SER A 58 5.42 29.16 -11.31
N HIS A 59 6.36 28.39 -11.87
CA HIS A 59 6.36 28.00 -13.29
C HIS A 59 5.41 26.84 -13.59
N TYR A 60 5.06 26.03 -12.58
CA TYR A 60 4.12 24.94 -12.71
C TYR A 60 2.68 25.44 -12.55
N ARG A 61 1.77 24.77 -13.24
CA ARG A 61 0.41 25.23 -13.49
C ARG A 61 -0.59 24.15 -13.07
N PHE A 62 -1.73 24.53 -12.50
CA PHE A 62 -2.78 23.55 -12.21
C PHE A 62 -3.16 22.80 -13.48
N GLU A 63 -3.25 23.51 -14.61
CA GLU A 63 -3.66 22.99 -15.91
C GLU A 63 -2.62 22.04 -16.56
N THR A 64 -1.38 21.98 -16.04
CA THR A 64 -0.33 21.05 -16.48
C THR A 64 -0.10 19.91 -15.49
N LEU A 65 -0.32 20.15 -14.19
CA LEU A 65 -0.13 19.14 -13.14
C LEU A 65 -1.37 18.27 -12.96
N CYS A 66 -2.59 18.83 -13.05
CA CYS A 66 -3.84 18.16 -12.70
C CYS A 66 -4.73 17.92 -13.93
N ALA A 67 -5.26 16.70 -14.10
CA ALA A 67 -6.24 16.39 -15.13
C ALA A 67 -7.44 15.57 -14.61
N VAL A 68 -8.49 15.46 -15.43
CA VAL A 68 -9.67 14.59 -15.22
C VAL A 68 -10.10 14.01 -16.57
N ASP A 69 -10.57 12.75 -16.59
CA ASP A 69 -11.07 12.16 -17.83
C ASP A 69 -12.35 12.88 -18.31
N GLY A 70 -12.34 13.32 -19.57
CA GLY A 70 -13.52 13.83 -20.26
C GLY A 70 -13.86 15.32 -20.07
N ALA A 71 -13.05 16.09 -19.34
CA ALA A 71 -13.12 17.55 -19.32
C ALA A 71 -11.74 18.17 -19.61
N ASP A 72 -11.73 19.36 -20.19
CA ASP A 72 -10.49 20.12 -20.40
C ASP A 72 -9.99 20.78 -19.11
N ALA A 73 -8.71 21.17 -19.11
CA ALA A 73 -8.04 21.69 -17.93
C ALA A 73 -8.51 23.10 -17.51
N GLU A 74 -8.99 23.94 -18.43
CA GLU A 74 -9.52 25.27 -18.10
C GLU A 74 -10.89 25.14 -17.41
N THR A 75 -11.77 24.28 -17.92
CA THR A 75 -13.04 23.92 -17.29
C THR A 75 -12.82 23.31 -15.91
N LEU A 76 -11.90 22.34 -15.78
CA LEU A 76 -11.55 21.74 -14.48
C LEU A 76 -11.03 22.81 -13.50
N TRP A 77 -10.09 23.65 -13.91
CA TRP A 77 -9.54 24.71 -13.07
C TRP A 77 -10.62 25.71 -12.63
N SER A 78 -11.52 26.11 -13.52
CA SER A 78 -12.62 27.03 -13.17
C SER A 78 -13.57 26.42 -12.14
N GLU A 79 -13.99 25.16 -12.30
CA GLU A 79 -14.85 24.48 -11.34
C GLU A 79 -14.18 24.30 -9.97
N VAL A 80 -12.88 24.03 -9.93
CA VAL A 80 -12.11 23.86 -8.70
C VAL A 80 -11.86 25.21 -8.01
N ARG A 81 -11.40 26.22 -8.75
CA ARG A 81 -11.15 27.60 -8.27
C ARG A 81 -12.39 28.22 -7.64
N ASP A 82 -13.56 27.99 -8.23
CA ASP A 82 -14.82 28.56 -7.77
C ASP A 82 -15.53 27.69 -6.71
N GLY A 83 -14.94 26.54 -6.34
CA GLY A 83 -15.42 25.65 -5.28
C GLY A 83 -16.57 24.73 -5.68
N LEU A 84 -16.87 24.63 -6.98
CA LEU A 84 -17.92 23.77 -7.53
C LEU A 84 -17.49 22.30 -7.60
N ARG A 85 -16.19 22.04 -7.81
CA ARG A 85 -15.59 20.69 -7.79
C ARG A 85 -14.52 20.59 -6.70
N ILE A 86 -14.84 19.90 -5.62
CA ILE A 86 -13.95 19.70 -4.47
C ILE A 86 -13.33 18.29 -4.39
N ARG A 87 -13.73 17.37 -5.28
CA ARG A 87 -13.18 16.01 -5.39
C ARG A 87 -13.36 15.44 -6.80
N TRP A 88 -12.36 14.73 -7.31
CA TRP A 88 -12.47 13.91 -8.53
C TRP A 88 -11.41 12.79 -8.54
N GLN A 89 -11.62 11.76 -9.36
CA GLN A 89 -10.53 10.87 -9.77
C GLN A 89 -9.91 11.44 -11.05
N GLY A 90 -8.59 11.45 -11.12
CA GLY A 90 -7.84 12.07 -12.20
C GLY A 90 -6.39 11.62 -12.21
N THR A 91 -5.53 12.41 -12.85
CA THR A 91 -4.08 12.18 -12.83
C THR A 91 -3.37 13.43 -12.31
N LEU A 92 -2.33 13.21 -11.53
CA LEU A 92 -1.24 14.16 -11.38
C LEU A 92 -0.10 13.75 -12.32
N THR A 93 0.45 14.70 -13.08
CA THR A 93 1.49 14.44 -14.08
C THR A 93 2.85 14.89 -13.54
N ALA A 94 3.81 13.97 -13.49
CA ALA A 94 5.19 14.28 -13.11
C ALA A 94 5.91 15.05 -14.24
N VAL A 95 6.70 16.06 -13.88
CA VAL A 95 7.12 17.12 -14.82
C VAL A 95 8.31 16.71 -15.70
N LEU A 96 9.19 15.82 -15.23
CA LEU A 96 10.42 15.47 -15.96
C LEU A 96 10.26 14.18 -16.78
N SER A 97 9.60 13.17 -16.21
CA SER A 97 9.23 11.90 -16.84
C SER A 97 8.01 12.00 -17.76
N GLY A 98 7.05 12.87 -17.40
CA GLY A 98 5.71 12.88 -17.99
C GLY A 98 4.80 11.76 -17.48
N ASP A 99 5.18 11.04 -16.43
CA ASP A 99 4.38 9.93 -15.90
C ASP A 99 3.06 10.43 -15.25
N ALA A 100 1.96 9.78 -15.62
CA ALA A 100 0.61 10.13 -15.16
C ALA A 100 0.21 9.25 -13.96
N HIS A 101 0.33 9.81 -12.76
CA HIS A 101 -0.04 9.17 -11.52
C HIS A 101 -1.55 9.26 -11.32
N ALA A 102 -2.27 8.15 -11.52
CA ALA A 102 -3.69 8.07 -11.21
C ALA A 102 -3.92 8.30 -9.70
N VAL A 103 -4.76 9.25 -9.35
CA VAL A 103 -5.02 9.70 -7.98
C VAL A 103 -6.49 10.03 -7.74
N GLU A 104 -6.95 9.89 -6.50
CA GLU A 104 -8.14 10.59 -6.03
C GLU A 104 -7.70 11.95 -5.48
N ILE A 105 -8.15 13.02 -6.13
CA ILE A 105 -7.79 14.39 -5.79
C ILE A 105 -8.93 15.02 -4.97
N VAL A 106 -8.57 15.62 -3.85
CA VAL A 106 -9.44 16.50 -3.06
C VAL A 106 -8.88 17.91 -3.15
N ALA A 107 -9.73 18.88 -3.50
CA ALA A 107 -9.33 20.28 -3.62
C ALA A 107 -10.22 21.19 -2.76
N ALA A 108 -9.59 22.19 -2.15
CA ALA A 108 -10.26 23.14 -1.26
C ALA A 108 -9.84 24.58 -1.59
N ARG A 109 -10.81 25.45 -1.83
CA ARG A 109 -10.58 26.89 -2.00
C ARG A 109 -10.34 27.54 -0.64
N LEU A 110 -9.18 28.17 -0.48
CA LEU A 110 -8.79 28.92 0.71
C LEU A 110 -9.00 30.42 0.48
N ALA A 111 -9.68 31.10 1.40
CA ALA A 111 -9.96 32.53 1.31
C ALA A 111 -9.90 33.20 2.69
N ASP A 112 -8.77 33.85 2.99
CA ASP A 112 -8.61 34.72 4.16
C ASP A 112 -9.07 36.14 3.83
N GLU A 113 -9.65 36.88 4.78
CA GLU A 113 -9.90 38.31 4.60
C GLU A 113 -8.58 39.06 4.37
N GLY A 114 -8.49 39.79 3.25
CA GLY A 114 -7.34 40.62 2.90
C GLY A 114 -6.18 39.92 2.18
N LYS A 115 -6.27 38.63 1.84
CA LYS A 115 -5.26 37.91 1.04
C LYS A 115 -5.79 37.49 -0.34
N PRO A 116 -4.91 37.22 -1.34
CA PRO A 116 -5.30 36.48 -2.53
C PRO A 116 -5.82 35.08 -2.15
N ALA A 117 -6.89 34.65 -2.82
CA ALA A 117 -7.44 33.30 -2.63
C ALA A 117 -6.48 32.25 -3.19
N ARG A 118 -6.49 31.05 -2.60
CA ARG A 118 -5.65 29.90 -3.00
C ARG A 118 -6.52 28.65 -3.19
N VAL A 119 -5.95 27.62 -3.80
CA VAL A 119 -6.56 26.28 -3.93
C VAL A 119 -5.56 25.26 -3.42
N ALA A 120 -5.86 24.64 -2.28
CA ALA A 120 -5.14 23.44 -1.84
C ALA A 120 -5.63 22.21 -2.63
N VAL A 121 -4.73 21.30 -2.93
CA VAL A 121 -4.93 20.08 -3.72
C VAL A 121 -4.16 18.95 -3.03
N HIS A 122 -4.87 18.07 -2.34
CA HIS A 122 -4.30 16.86 -1.74
C HIS A 122 -4.66 15.65 -2.62
N ALA A 123 -3.73 14.71 -2.78
CA ALA A 123 -3.93 13.55 -3.64
C ALA A 123 -3.59 12.25 -2.92
N THR A 124 -4.51 11.28 -2.96
CA THR A 124 -4.27 9.92 -2.47
C THR A 124 -4.12 8.94 -3.65
N PRO A 125 -3.35 7.84 -3.50
CA PRO A 125 -3.09 6.90 -4.59
C PRO A 125 -4.37 6.34 -5.21
N GLY A 126 -4.56 6.60 -6.51
CA GLY A 126 -5.76 6.25 -7.26
C GLY A 126 -5.68 4.84 -7.83
N ARG A 127 -6.81 4.14 -7.82
CA ARG A 127 -6.90 2.78 -8.36
C ARG A 127 -6.82 2.80 -9.88
N ARG A 128 -5.74 2.23 -10.45
CA ARG A 128 -5.60 2.02 -11.90
C ARG A 128 -6.81 1.28 -12.48
N ALA A 129 -7.28 1.75 -13.64
CA ALA A 129 -8.41 1.18 -14.36
C ALA A 129 -8.07 -0.13 -15.09
N SER A 130 -7.95 -1.23 -14.35
CA SER A 130 -7.99 -2.60 -14.87
C SER A 130 -8.78 -3.49 -13.92
N GLY A 131 -10.09 -3.60 -14.14
CA GLY A 131 -11.01 -4.28 -13.22
C GLY A 131 -11.02 -5.82 -13.32
N PRO A 132 -11.76 -6.52 -12.42
CA PRO A 132 -12.60 -5.97 -11.35
C PRO A 132 -12.23 -6.48 -9.94
N ALA A 133 -11.86 -5.56 -9.03
CA ALA A 133 -11.71 -5.82 -7.59
C ALA A 133 -12.27 -4.63 -6.78
N ALA A 134 -13.01 -4.93 -5.70
CA ALA A 134 -13.82 -3.98 -4.91
C ALA A 134 -12.99 -2.89 -4.20
N GLN A 135 -13.67 -1.84 -3.74
CA GLN A 135 -13.10 -0.52 -3.38
C GLN A 135 -12.42 -0.44 -2.00
N ALA A 136 -11.42 0.43 -1.94
CA ALA A 136 -10.68 0.93 -0.77
C ALA A 136 -9.96 2.21 -1.29
N SER A 137 -10.27 3.46 -0.97
CA SER A 137 -10.77 4.11 0.28
C SER A 137 -9.69 4.72 1.17
N ALA A 138 -8.66 5.33 0.56
CA ALA A 138 -7.71 6.19 1.27
C ALA A 138 -8.42 7.44 1.86
N ALA A 139 -8.76 7.35 3.15
CA ALA A 139 -9.35 8.45 3.90
C ALA A 139 -8.37 9.63 4.04
N SER A 140 -8.91 10.84 4.21
CA SER A 140 -8.11 12.06 4.38
C SER A 140 -7.25 12.00 5.65
N GLY A 141 -5.93 12.06 5.49
CA GLY A 141 -4.96 12.15 6.58
C GLY A 141 -5.18 13.42 7.42
N PRO A 142 -5.25 13.36 8.77
CA PRO A 142 -5.63 14.53 9.57
C PRO A 142 -4.59 15.67 9.69
N PHE A 143 -3.35 15.47 9.21
CA PHE A 143 -2.19 16.35 9.41
C PHE A 143 -2.35 17.78 8.84
N ASP A 144 -2.90 17.89 7.62
CA ASP A 144 -3.01 19.18 6.89
C ASP A 144 -3.88 20.22 7.64
N ALA A 145 -4.68 19.81 8.63
CA ALA A 145 -5.46 20.71 9.49
C ALA A 145 -4.64 21.38 10.63
N ILE A 146 -3.41 20.93 10.92
CA ILE A 146 -2.62 21.38 12.07
C ILE A 146 -1.44 22.30 11.65
N ALA A 147 -0.84 22.07 10.48
CA ALA A 147 0.32 22.82 10.00
C ALA A 147 0.04 24.34 9.83
N ASP A 148 -1.20 24.71 9.50
CA ASP A 148 -1.66 26.10 9.38
C ASP A 148 -1.87 26.79 10.73
N VAL A 149 -1.76 26.09 11.87
CA VAL A 149 -2.14 26.57 13.21
C VAL A 149 -0.94 26.75 14.15
N ILE A 150 0.00 25.79 14.16
CA ILE A 150 1.09 25.71 15.15
C ILE A 150 2.45 25.93 14.45
N GLY A 151 3.40 26.57 15.15
CA GLY A 151 4.79 26.68 14.69
C GLY A 151 5.51 25.34 14.80
N LEU A 152 6.24 24.97 13.75
CA LEU A 152 7.02 23.73 13.69
C LEU A 152 8.47 24.07 13.32
N ILE A 153 9.44 23.58 14.10
CA ILE A 153 10.86 23.58 13.75
C ILE A 153 11.37 22.16 13.90
N GLU A 154 12.14 21.68 12.93
CA GLU A 154 12.89 20.44 13.03
C GLU A 154 14.38 20.73 13.21
N TYR A 155 15.02 19.94 14.05
CA TYR A 155 16.46 19.98 14.32
C TYR A 155 17.09 18.61 14.10
N ASP A 156 18.35 18.56 13.72
CA ASP A 156 19.15 17.32 13.78
C ASP A 156 19.53 16.94 15.23
N ALA A 157 20.29 15.84 15.40
CA ALA A 157 20.74 15.35 16.70
C ALA A 157 21.81 16.24 17.40
N ASP A 158 22.37 17.22 16.68
CA ASP A 158 23.31 18.21 17.21
C ASP A 158 22.68 19.58 17.49
N GLY A 159 21.44 19.78 17.05
CA GLY A 159 20.62 20.96 17.32
C GLY A 159 20.65 22.00 16.21
N ILE A 160 21.03 21.63 14.99
CA ILE A 160 20.94 22.50 13.80
C ILE A 160 19.53 22.40 13.21
N VAL A 161 18.90 23.53 12.92
CA VAL A 161 17.58 23.58 12.25
C VAL A 161 17.70 22.95 10.86
N THR A 162 16.96 21.88 10.62
CA THR A 162 16.84 21.21 9.31
C THR A 162 15.63 21.69 8.51
N ASN A 163 14.54 22.07 9.18
CA ASN A 163 13.32 22.59 8.57
C ASN A 163 12.56 23.50 9.54
N ALA A 164 11.73 24.42 9.04
CA ALA A 164 10.78 25.17 9.85
C ALA A 164 9.59 25.66 9.00
N ASN A 165 8.37 25.61 9.55
CA ASN A 165 7.19 26.11 8.84
C ASN A 165 7.02 27.63 8.98
N ASP A 166 6.21 28.23 8.10
CA ASP A 166 5.91 29.67 8.10
C ASP A 166 5.44 30.19 9.47
N ARG A 167 4.74 29.35 10.26
CA ARG A 167 4.29 29.72 11.60
C ARG A 167 5.45 29.86 12.60
N ALA A 168 6.45 29.00 12.54
CA ALA A 168 7.67 29.16 13.32
C ALA A 168 8.53 30.33 12.84
N CYS A 169 8.67 30.48 11.52
CA CYS A 169 9.35 31.60 10.89
C CYS A 169 8.75 32.95 11.32
N MET A 170 7.42 33.10 11.26
CA MET A 170 6.72 34.28 11.75
C MET A 170 6.85 34.47 13.26
N ALA A 171 6.73 33.40 14.06
CA ALA A 171 6.78 33.46 15.52
C ALA A 171 8.17 33.80 16.07
N LEU A 172 9.25 33.63 15.29
CA LEU A 172 10.61 34.04 15.65
C LEU A 172 11.15 35.19 14.78
N GLU A 173 10.27 35.92 14.08
CA GLU A 173 10.61 37.05 13.20
C GLU A 173 11.57 36.69 12.02
N PHE A 174 11.83 35.41 11.78
CA PHE A 174 12.67 34.92 10.68
C PHE A 174 11.89 34.88 9.36
N TYR A 175 11.68 36.04 8.75
CA TYR A 175 11.01 36.17 7.47
C TYR A 175 11.90 35.70 6.30
N GLY A 176 11.82 34.41 5.95
CA GLY A 176 12.50 33.79 4.80
C GLY A 176 13.53 32.72 5.20
N THR A 177 14.51 32.48 4.33
CA THR A 177 15.53 31.42 4.44
C THR A 177 16.55 31.59 5.59
N GLY A 178 16.24 32.42 6.59
CA GLY A 178 17.18 32.86 7.62
C GLY A 178 17.40 31.89 8.78
N MET A 179 16.53 30.88 8.98
CA MET A 179 16.52 30.02 10.18
C MET A 179 17.12 28.62 9.96
N THR A 180 16.90 28.00 8.80
CA THR A 180 17.51 26.69 8.45
C THR A 180 19.03 26.78 8.43
N GLY A 181 19.71 25.76 8.94
CA GLY A 181 21.18 25.73 9.10
C GLY A 181 21.70 26.48 10.33
N ARG A 182 20.85 27.10 11.16
CA ARG A 182 21.27 27.67 12.45
C ARG A 182 21.27 26.64 13.56
N GLY A 183 22.20 26.79 14.50
CA GLY A 183 22.09 26.11 15.79
C GLY A 183 20.97 26.71 16.66
N HIS A 184 20.23 25.86 17.37
CA HIS A 184 19.22 26.20 18.37
C HIS A 184 19.75 27.17 19.45
N ASP A 185 21.06 27.12 19.73
CA ASP A 185 21.75 28.01 20.68
C ASP A 185 21.70 29.49 20.25
N THR A 186 21.56 29.75 18.95
CA THR A 186 21.41 31.08 18.36
C THR A 186 19.98 31.61 18.40
N LEU A 187 19.00 30.74 18.65
CA LEU A 187 17.58 31.10 18.84
C LEU A 187 17.26 31.42 20.31
N TRP A 188 18.23 31.24 21.23
CA TRP A 188 18.09 31.48 22.66
C TRP A 188 18.99 32.65 23.11
N PRO A 189 18.63 33.37 24.19
CA PRO A 189 19.49 34.41 24.75
C PRO A 189 20.88 33.84 25.12
N PRO A 190 22.00 34.53 24.81
CA PRO A 190 23.35 34.01 25.10
C PRO A 190 23.59 33.67 26.57
N SER A 191 22.92 34.35 27.51
CA SER A 191 22.94 34.03 28.94
C SER A 191 22.25 32.72 29.31
N MET A 192 21.35 32.20 28.46
CA MET A 192 20.73 30.90 28.59
C MET A 192 21.50 29.84 27.78
N SER A 193 21.83 30.08 26.50
CA SER A 193 22.49 29.07 25.66
C SER A 193 23.94 28.75 26.09
N GLN A 194 24.61 29.65 26.82
CA GLN A 194 25.91 29.38 27.44
C GLN A 194 25.81 28.83 28.89
N SER A 195 24.61 28.51 29.37
CA SER A 195 24.39 28.02 30.73
C SER A 195 24.53 26.48 30.86
N PRO A 196 24.83 25.95 32.06
CA PRO A 196 24.77 24.50 32.31
C PRO A 196 23.39 23.89 32.06
N ASP A 197 22.31 24.65 32.26
CA ASP A 197 20.94 24.19 32.06
C ASP A 197 20.62 23.90 30.58
N TYR A 198 21.28 24.61 29.65
CA TYR A 198 21.19 24.37 28.21
C TYR A 198 21.85 23.05 27.78
N VAL A 199 22.98 22.70 28.40
CA VAL A 199 23.62 21.38 28.19
C VAL A 199 22.69 20.29 28.73
N ALA A 200 22.16 20.47 29.94
CA ALA A 200 21.21 19.54 30.55
C ALA A 200 19.85 19.44 29.82
N PHE A 201 19.47 20.44 29.02
CA PHE A 201 18.32 20.40 28.11
C PHE A 201 18.60 19.44 26.93
N TRP A 202 19.72 19.63 26.22
CA TRP A 202 20.08 18.76 25.09
C TRP A 202 20.44 17.32 25.50
N GLU A 203 20.98 17.10 26.71
CA GLU A 203 21.16 15.74 27.24
C GLU A 203 19.83 14.99 27.42
N LYS A 204 18.75 15.66 27.85
CA LYS A 204 17.41 15.06 27.95
C LYS A 204 16.88 14.68 26.56
N LEU A 205 17.04 15.56 25.58
CA LEU A 205 16.61 15.33 24.20
C LEU A 205 17.41 14.21 23.53
N ARG A 206 18.73 14.10 23.74
CA ARG A 206 19.55 12.99 23.21
C ARG A 206 19.29 11.65 23.91
N GLN A 207 18.86 11.65 25.18
CA GLN A 207 18.26 10.49 25.84
C GLN A 207 16.86 10.16 25.29
N GLY A 208 16.32 11.00 24.41
CA GLY A 208 15.01 10.90 23.79
C GLY A 208 13.85 11.07 24.77
N ARG A 209 14.02 11.94 25.76
CA ARG A 209 12.94 12.43 26.63
C ARG A 209 12.32 13.65 25.96
N ILE A 210 10.99 13.72 25.93
CA ILE A 210 10.26 14.94 25.54
C ILE A 210 10.57 16.04 26.57
N VAL A 211 10.71 17.28 26.11
CA VAL A 211 10.92 18.45 26.97
C VAL A 211 9.89 19.53 26.60
N GLU A 212 9.15 20.03 27.58
CA GLU A 212 8.16 21.11 27.40
C GLU A 212 8.46 22.29 28.34
N GLY A 213 8.18 23.52 27.88
CA GLY A 213 8.20 24.73 28.71
C GLY A 213 7.92 26.03 27.94
N ARG A 214 7.75 27.13 28.69
CA ARG A 214 7.71 28.51 28.17
C ARG A 214 9.12 29.08 28.15
N TYR A 215 9.75 29.15 26.98
CA TYR A 215 11.15 29.56 26.82
C TYR A 215 11.25 30.93 26.14
N LEU A 216 12.13 31.76 26.69
CA LEU A 216 12.51 33.03 26.07
C LEU A 216 13.46 32.74 24.91
N HIS A 217 13.05 33.12 23.71
CA HIS A 217 13.82 33.03 22.48
C HIS A 217 14.25 34.43 22.01
N VAL A 218 15.18 34.47 21.06
CA VAL A 218 15.65 35.67 20.37
C VAL A 218 15.21 35.60 18.91
N GLY A 219 14.39 36.57 18.50
CA GLY A 219 13.94 36.72 17.12
C GLY A 219 15.03 37.23 16.18
N ALA A 220 14.77 37.21 14.87
CA ALA A 220 15.76 37.51 13.84
C ALA A 220 16.45 38.89 13.99
N GLU A 221 15.73 39.91 14.45
CA GLU A 221 16.27 41.26 14.69
C GLU A 221 16.78 41.49 16.13
N GLY A 222 16.80 40.44 16.96
CA GLY A 222 17.17 40.51 18.38
C GLY A 222 15.98 40.74 19.32
N GLY A 223 14.74 40.65 18.83
CA GLY A 223 13.52 40.73 19.63
C GLY A 223 13.46 39.65 20.71
N GLN A 224 12.83 39.93 21.85
CA GLN A 224 12.64 38.98 22.94
C GLN A 224 11.24 38.39 22.89
N ILE A 225 11.15 37.09 22.59
CA ILE A 225 9.91 36.40 22.25
C ILE A 225 9.70 35.24 23.22
N TRP A 226 8.53 35.16 23.85
CA TRP A 226 8.17 34.02 24.69
C TRP A 226 7.45 32.97 23.86
N LEU A 227 8.05 31.79 23.72
CA LEU A 227 7.40 30.64 23.09
C LEU A 227 7.00 29.61 24.14
N GLN A 228 5.74 29.16 24.12
CA GLN A 228 5.43 27.82 24.66
C GLN A 228 5.97 26.82 23.64
N SER A 229 6.70 25.79 24.08
CA SER A 229 7.32 24.83 23.17
C SER A 229 7.40 23.42 23.75
N THR A 230 7.08 22.43 22.91
CA THR A 230 7.25 21.00 23.18
C THR A 230 8.24 20.42 22.17
N TYR A 231 9.37 19.91 22.67
CA TYR A 231 10.45 19.31 21.89
C TYR A 231 10.35 17.79 21.96
N VAL A 232 10.16 17.14 20.80
CA VAL A 232 9.86 15.71 20.63
C VAL A 232 11.00 15.03 19.87
N PRO A 233 11.85 14.23 20.54
CA PRO A 233 12.91 13.47 19.88
C PRO A 233 12.37 12.29 19.05
N VAL A 234 12.68 12.29 17.75
CA VAL A 234 12.38 11.19 16.82
C VAL A 234 13.52 10.18 16.85
N ARG A 235 13.19 8.89 16.95
CA ARG A 235 14.15 7.78 17.08
C ARG A 235 14.14 6.86 15.87
N THR A 236 15.27 6.22 15.58
CA THR A 236 15.31 5.00 14.75
C THR A 236 14.75 3.79 15.51
N ALA A 237 14.55 2.67 14.82
CA ALA A 237 14.17 1.39 15.43
C ALA A 237 15.18 0.90 16.49
N ASP A 238 16.44 1.33 16.39
CA ASP A 238 17.54 1.02 17.32
C ASP A 238 17.52 1.91 18.58
N GLY A 239 16.59 2.87 18.66
CA GLY A 239 16.38 3.74 19.81
C GLY A 239 17.22 5.03 19.82
N HIS A 240 18.15 5.20 18.89
CA HIS A 240 18.95 6.42 18.72
C HIS A 240 18.09 7.59 18.21
N VAL A 241 18.26 8.78 18.79
CA VAL A 241 17.61 10.01 18.32
C VAL A 241 18.35 10.54 17.09
N THR A 242 17.62 10.81 16.00
CA THR A 242 18.19 11.35 14.75
C THR A 242 17.77 12.79 14.47
N ARG A 243 16.56 13.18 14.89
CA ARG A 243 16.04 14.55 14.79
C ARG A 243 15.14 14.89 15.97
N VAL A 244 14.92 16.16 16.23
CA VAL A 244 14.01 16.67 17.27
C VAL A 244 13.01 17.62 16.62
N ILE A 245 11.71 17.39 16.84
CA ILE A 245 10.64 18.27 16.36
C ILE A 245 10.19 19.18 17.50
N GLN A 246 10.29 20.50 17.34
CA GLN A 246 9.70 21.48 18.23
C GLN A 246 8.35 21.94 17.68
N CYS A 247 7.28 21.64 18.41
CA CYS A 247 6.00 22.34 18.25
C CYS A 247 6.03 23.58 19.15
N LEU A 248 5.79 24.76 18.59
CA LEU A 248 5.86 26.05 19.29
C LEU A 248 4.67 26.97 19.02
N MET A 249 4.40 27.86 19.98
CA MET A 249 3.41 28.93 19.87
C MET A 249 3.95 30.20 20.52
N ASP A 250 3.85 31.34 19.83
CA ASP A 250 4.13 32.66 20.41
C ASP A 250 3.09 33.02 21.47
N VAL A 251 3.58 33.37 22.65
CA VAL A 251 2.83 33.78 23.83
C VAL A 251 3.43 35.07 24.41
N THR A 252 3.88 35.99 23.56
CA THR A 252 4.53 37.25 23.99
C THR A 252 3.53 38.33 24.45
N ASP A 253 2.29 38.32 23.97
CA ASP A 253 1.21 39.24 24.41
C ASP A 253 0.06 38.46 25.09
N ASP A 254 0.04 38.46 26.42
CA ASP A 254 -0.92 37.74 27.25
C ASP A 254 -2.40 38.21 27.07
N SER A 255 -2.68 39.28 26.32
CA SER A 255 -4.00 39.94 26.29
C SER A 255 -4.96 39.49 25.16
N VAL A 256 -4.45 38.96 24.05
CA VAL A 256 -5.25 38.62 22.85
C VAL A 256 -5.50 37.11 22.70
N SER A 257 -4.61 36.28 23.25
CA SER A 257 -4.52 34.84 22.93
C SER A 257 -5.74 34.01 23.34
N ALA A 258 -6.44 34.38 24.43
CA ALA A 258 -7.58 33.62 24.96
C ALA A 258 -8.74 33.41 23.95
N THR A 259 -8.94 34.35 23.02
CA THR A 259 -9.97 34.22 21.97
C THR A 259 -9.44 33.48 20.75
N ARG A 260 -8.15 33.67 20.41
CA ARG A 260 -7.53 33.10 19.21
C ARG A 260 -7.29 31.59 19.35
N ASN A 261 -6.68 31.16 20.47
CA ASN A 261 -6.45 29.75 20.76
C ASN A 261 -7.78 28.98 20.78
N ARG A 262 -8.84 29.56 21.39
CA ARG A 262 -10.15 28.90 21.48
C ARG A 262 -10.75 28.60 20.11
N ALA A 263 -10.75 29.58 19.20
CA ALA A 263 -11.26 29.40 17.83
C ALA A 263 -10.47 28.34 17.03
N GLN A 264 -9.16 28.22 17.28
CA GLN A 264 -8.31 27.22 16.60
C GLN A 264 -8.50 25.81 17.16
N VAL A 265 -8.65 25.66 18.49
CA VAL A 265 -9.03 24.37 19.11
C VAL A 265 -10.45 23.95 18.69
N GLU A 266 -11.39 24.90 18.60
CA GLU A 266 -12.75 24.67 18.08
C GLU A 266 -12.73 24.20 16.61
N ALA A 267 -11.81 24.71 15.77
CA ALA A 267 -11.66 24.29 14.38
C ALA A 267 -11.12 22.85 14.22
N VAL A 268 -10.03 22.50 14.94
CA VAL A 268 -9.49 21.12 14.92
C VAL A 268 -10.52 20.13 15.48
N TRP A 269 -11.26 20.52 16.53
CA TRP A 269 -12.38 19.75 17.06
C TRP A 269 -13.48 19.52 16.00
N ALA A 270 -13.90 20.56 15.28
CA ALA A 270 -14.96 20.43 14.27
C ALA A 270 -14.54 19.57 13.05
N ALA A 271 -13.25 19.56 12.70
CA ALA A 271 -12.74 18.90 11.49
C ALA A 271 -12.63 17.37 11.59
N LEU A 272 -12.39 16.82 12.79
CA LEU A 272 -11.95 15.43 12.98
C LEU A 272 -13.01 14.56 13.68
N PRO A 273 -13.08 13.24 13.42
CA PRO A 273 -13.91 12.32 14.22
C PRO A 273 -13.28 12.11 15.60
N ILE A 274 -13.69 12.91 16.59
CA ILE A 274 -13.20 12.87 17.96
C ILE A 274 -14.37 12.65 18.92
N ILE A 275 -14.11 11.92 20.00
CA ILE A 275 -14.98 11.80 21.16
C ILE A 275 -14.13 11.90 22.43
N GLU A 276 -14.55 12.71 23.40
CA GLU A 276 -13.89 12.81 24.71
C GLU A 276 -14.70 12.05 25.76
N TYR A 277 -14.00 11.22 26.51
CA TYR A 277 -14.51 10.46 27.65
C TYR A 277 -13.91 10.97 28.96
N ASP A 278 -14.63 10.81 30.07
CA ASP A 278 -14.01 10.82 31.40
C ASP A 278 -13.26 9.52 31.71
N VAL A 279 -12.60 9.48 32.87
CA VAL A 279 -11.84 8.29 33.34
C VAL A 279 -12.69 7.04 33.60
N GLU A 280 -14.00 7.17 33.76
CA GLU A 280 -14.94 6.03 33.88
C GLU A 280 -15.44 5.55 32.49
N GLY A 281 -15.16 6.33 31.44
CA GLY A 281 -15.47 6.03 30.05
C GLY A 281 -16.79 6.60 29.56
N PHE A 282 -17.44 7.54 30.28
CA PHE A 282 -18.64 8.20 29.77
C PHE A 282 -18.30 9.35 28.84
N VAL A 283 -19.04 9.48 27.74
CA VAL A 283 -18.87 10.55 26.75
C VAL A 283 -19.22 11.89 27.37
N GLN A 284 -18.22 12.76 27.43
CA GLN A 284 -18.33 14.15 27.86
C GLN A 284 -18.55 15.10 26.67
N ARG A 285 -17.90 14.83 25.52
CA ARG A 285 -18.05 15.61 24.28
C ARG A 285 -17.91 14.71 23.06
N VAL A 286 -18.52 15.07 21.93
CA VAL A 286 -18.37 14.38 20.63
C VAL A 286 -18.33 15.39 19.49
N THR A 287 -17.72 15.05 18.36
CA THR A 287 -17.72 15.90 17.16
C THR A 287 -18.79 15.48 16.15
N PRO A 288 -19.31 16.40 15.30
CA PRO A 288 -20.23 16.03 14.22
C PRO A 288 -19.67 14.93 13.31
N ARG A 289 -18.35 14.93 13.06
CA ARG A 289 -17.67 13.89 12.26
C ARG A 289 -17.67 12.52 12.92
N MET A 290 -17.58 12.45 14.26
CA MET A 290 -17.73 11.18 14.96
C MET A 290 -19.18 10.70 14.95
N LEU A 291 -20.16 11.60 15.00
CA LEU A 291 -21.59 11.26 14.86
C LEU A 291 -21.92 10.72 13.47
N ASP A 292 -21.43 11.38 12.40
CA ASP A 292 -21.51 10.92 11.00
C ASP A 292 -20.93 9.51 10.81
N LEU A 293 -19.82 9.22 11.51
CA LEU A 293 -19.08 7.97 11.44
C LEU A 293 -19.78 6.85 12.24
N LEU A 294 -20.25 7.15 13.46
CA LEU A 294 -20.98 6.20 14.32
C LEU A 294 -22.40 5.90 13.83
N GLY A 295 -22.96 6.73 12.93
CA GLY A 295 -24.35 6.62 12.44
C GLY A 295 -25.42 7.13 13.43
N ARG A 296 -25.01 7.89 14.46
CA ARG A 296 -25.82 8.18 15.66
C ARG A 296 -26.00 9.68 15.89
N LYS A 297 -27.03 10.05 16.64
CA LYS A 297 -27.25 11.45 17.06
C LYS A 297 -26.53 11.80 18.36
N GLU A 298 -26.32 13.08 18.61
CA GLU A 298 -25.60 13.55 19.80
C GLU A 298 -26.27 13.11 21.10
N GLU A 299 -27.60 13.19 21.19
CA GLU A 299 -28.39 12.82 22.38
C GLU A 299 -28.36 11.30 22.67
N GLU A 300 -28.06 10.50 21.64
CA GLU A 300 -27.88 9.05 21.73
C GLU A 300 -26.47 8.66 22.20
N VAL A 301 -25.50 9.58 22.14
CA VAL A 301 -24.06 9.33 22.37
C VAL A 301 -23.54 10.02 23.63
N ILE A 302 -23.90 11.29 23.88
CA ILE A 302 -23.51 12.02 25.10
C ILE A 302 -24.01 11.29 26.36
N GLY A 303 -23.15 11.24 27.38
CA GLY A 303 -23.42 10.57 28.65
C GLY A 303 -23.58 9.05 28.58
N LYS A 304 -23.32 8.41 27.43
CA LYS A 304 -23.21 6.94 27.34
C LYS A 304 -21.78 6.53 27.67
N ASN A 305 -21.60 5.33 28.21
CA ASN A 305 -20.26 4.75 28.36
C ASN A 305 -19.76 4.22 27.01
N SER A 306 -18.49 4.45 26.68
CA SER A 306 -17.80 4.05 25.42
C SER A 306 -18.13 2.62 25.00
N ARG A 307 -18.15 1.71 25.98
CA ARG A 307 -18.50 0.28 25.86
C ARG A 307 -19.87 0.01 25.23
N ARG A 308 -20.77 1.00 25.11
CA ARG A 308 -22.09 0.89 24.45
C ARG A 308 -22.13 1.41 23.01
N LEU A 309 -21.04 2.00 22.52
CA LEU A 309 -20.92 2.58 21.17
C LEU A 309 -20.20 1.66 20.18
N MET A 310 -19.70 0.52 20.68
CA MET A 310 -18.96 -0.52 19.97
C MET A 310 -19.62 -1.89 20.17
N ASP A 311 -19.13 -2.92 19.47
CA ASP A 311 -19.54 -4.31 19.67
C ASP A 311 -19.34 -4.75 21.15
N GLN A 312 -20.32 -5.50 21.67
CA GLN A 312 -20.36 -5.85 23.11
C GLN A 312 -19.40 -6.98 23.49
N GLU A 313 -19.06 -7.88 22.57
CA GLU A 313 -18.05 -8.91 22.81
C GLU A 313 -16.66 -8.27 22.80
N PHE A 314 -16.39 -7.38 21.84
CA PHE A 314 -15.17 -6.59 21.79
C PHE A 314 -14.98 -5.69 23.02
N ALA A 315 -16.03 -4.99 23.49
CA ALA A 315 -15.95 -4.16 24.70
C ALA A 315 -15.58 -4.97 25.96
N LEU A 316 -15.96 -6.25 26.03
CA LEU A 316 -15.58 -7.19 27.09
C LEU A 316 -14.23 -7.88 26.84
N GLY A 317 -13.65 -7.71 25.65
CA GLY A 317 -12.38 -8.28 25.23
C GLY A 317 -11.18 -7.69 25.95
N LYS A 318 -10.11 -8.50 26.05
CA LYS A 318 -8.86 -8.13 26.71
C LYS A 318 -8.17 -6.93 26.04
N ASP A 319 -8.26 -6.84 24.72
CA ASP A 319 -7.50 -5.87 23.94
C ASP A 319 -8.04 -4.44 24.15
N PHE A 320 -9.36 -4.26 24.16
CA PHE A 320 -9.99 -3.00 24.54
C PHE A 320 -9.73 -2.65 26.01
N LEU A 321 -9.80 -3.62 26.94
CA LEU A 321 -9.50 -3.38 28.35
C LEU A 321 -8.03 -2.94 28.56
N ALA A 322 -7.08 -3.56 27.86
CA ALA A 322 -5.66 -3.18 27.91
C ALA A 322 -5.40 -1.81 27.26
N THR A 323 -6.07 -1.49 26.15
CA THR A 323 -6.05 -0.17 25.51
C THR A 323 -6.54 0.91 26.48
N TRP A 324 -7.68 0.67 27.13
CA TRP A 324 -8.27 1.60 28.09
C TRP A 324 -7.41 1.78 29.36
N GLU A 325 -6.90 0.70 29.95
CA GLU A 325 -5.93 0.78 31.05
C GLU A 325 -4.63 1.49 30.64
N GLY A 326 -4.19 1.34 29.39
CA GLY A 326 -3.04 2.06 28.83
C GLY A 326 -3.29 3.56 28.78
N ALA A 327 -4.43 3.97 28.22
CA ALA A 327 -4.83 5.37 28.18
C ALA A 327 -4.91 5.98 29.58
N LEU A 328 -5.57 5.32 30.54
CA LEU A 328 -5.63 5.77 31.95
C LEU A 328 -4.26 5.86 32.65
N ARG A 329 -3.20 5.23 32.10
CA ARG A 329 -1.81 5.32 32.57
C ARG A 329 -0.97 6.36 31.81
N GLY A 330 -1.56 7.15 30.92
CA GLY A 330 -0.86 8.14 30.11
C GLY A 330 -0.26 7.60 28.80
N ILE A 331 -0.65 6.40 28.35
CA ILE A 331 -0.12 5.76 27.15
C ILE A 331 -1.12 5.87 26.00
N SER A 332 -0.77 6.64 24.96
CA SER A 332 -1.54 6.67 23.71
C SER A 332 -1.47 5.31 23.01
N THR A 333 -2.62 4.80 22.57
CA THR A 333 -2.76 3.45 22.01
C THR A 333 -3.68 3.45 20.79
N SER A 334 -3.47 2.52 19.86
CA SER A 334 -4.32 2.35 18.66
C SER A 334 -4.85 0.93 18.55
N ILE A 335 -6.12 0.80 18.20
CA ILE A 335 -6.84 -0.47 18.08
C ILE A 335 -7.93 -0.36 17.00
N ASP A 336 -8.21 -1.46 16.29
CA ASP A 336 -9.30 -1.51 15.32
C ASP A 336 -10.61 -1.87 16.03
N VAL A 337 -11.55 -0.92 16.10
CA VAL A 337 -12.80 -1.06 16.86
C VAL A 337 -13.94 -1.50 15.93
N PRO A 338 -14.61 -2.63 16.19
CA PRO A 338 -15.85 -3.00 15.52
C PRO A 338 -17.02 -2.23 16.13
N HIS A 339 -17.75 -1.51 15.30
CA HIS A 339 -18.97 -0.81 15.68
C HIS A 339 -20.20 -1.49 15.06
N VAL A 340 -21.35 -1.35 15.73
CA VAL A 340 -22.64 -1.82 15.21
C VAL A 340 -23.61 -0.64 15.17
N ASP A 341 -23.97 -0.25 13.96
CA ASP A 341 -24.95 0.78 13.66
C ASP A 341 -26.27 0.16 13.15
N THR A 342 -27.38 0.86 13.35
CA THR A 342 -28.73 0.46 12.93
C THR A 342 -28.99 0.69 11.44
N GLN A 343 -28.21 1.54 10.75
CA GLN A 343 -28.37 1.82 9.31
C GLN A 343 -27.33 1.07 8.47
N ARG A 344 -26.05 1.10 8.86
CA ARG A 344 -24.92 0.47 8.13
C ARG A 344 -24.62 -0.97 8.57
N GLY A 345 -25.11 -1.41 9.72
CA GLY A 345 -24.74 -2.70 10.30
C GLY A 345 -23.35 -2.67 10.96
N ARG A 346 -22.59 -3.77 10.86
CA ARG A 346 -21.25 -3.89 11.46
C ARG A 346 -20.19 -3.27 10.55
N HIS A 347 -19.59 -2.18 11.01
CA HIS A 347 -18.45 -1.52 10.36
C HIS A 347 -17.22 -1.52 11.30
N TRP A 348 -16.07 -1.06 10.80
CA TRP A 348 -14.82 -1.03 11.54
C TRP A 348 -14.13 0.32 11.43
N THR A 349 -13.60 0.80 12.55
CA THR A 349 -12.74 1.97 12.62
C THR A 349 -11.34 1.58 13.07
N ARG A 350 -10.36 2.43 12.78
CA ARG A 350 -9.08 2.47 13.49
C ARG A 350 -9.13 3.62 14.48
N SER A 351 -9.23 3.31 15.75
CA SER A 351 -9.32 4.29 16.84
C SER A 351 -7.97 4.45 17.52
N ARG A 352 -7.58 5.71 17.78
CA ARG A 352 -6.45 6.06 18.63
C ARG A 352 -6.97 6.72 19.92
N PHE A 353 -6.73 6.06 21.05
CA PHE A 353 -7.02 6.57 22.38
C PHE A 353 -5.83 7.38 22.87
N VAL A 354 -6.09 8.62 23.30
CA VAL A 354 -5.10 9.64 23.64
C VAL A 354 -5.48 10.26 24.99
N PRO A 355 -4.68 10.07 26.05
CA PRO A 355 -4.99 10.64 27.35
C PRO A 355 -4.77 12.16 27.39
N ILE A 356 -5.71 12.85 28.02
CA ILE A 356 -5.65 14.27 28.35
C ILE A 356 -5.32 14.37 29.84
N VAL A 357 -4.19 14.98 30.17
CA VAL A 357 -3.76 15.19 31.55
C VAL A 357 -4.17 16.58 32.08
N ASP A 358 -4.38 16.65 33.39
CA ASP A 358 -4.46 17.88 34.16
C ASP A 358 -3.06 18.50 34.38
N GLY A 359 -3.02 19.73 34.93
CA GLY A 359 -1.77 20.42 35.28
C GLY A 359 -0.98 19.78 36.43
N ALA A 360 -1.46 18.69 37.03
CA ALA A 360 -0.69 17.85 37.95
C ALA A 360 -0.11 16.59 37.26
N GLY A 361 -0.28 16.45 35.94
CA GLY A 361 0.21 15.32 35.14
C GLY A 361 -0.64 14.04 35.27
N LYS A 362 -1.84 14.13 35.87
CA LYS A 362 -2.75 12.99 36.03
C LYS A 362 -3.77 12.99 34.88
N VAL A 363 -4.10 11.81 34.35
CA VAL A 363 -5.18 11.67 33.35
C VAL A 363 -6.52 12.12 33.93
N ASP A 364 -7.13 13.11 33.28
CA ASP A 364 -8.45 13.68 33.60
C ASP A 364 -9.51 13.15 32.61
N ARG A 365 -9.14 13.04 31.33
CA ARG A 365 -10.01 12.59 30.24
C ARG A 365 -9.24 11.76 29.21
N VAL A 366 -9.95 11.06 28.34
CA VAL A 366 -9.37 10.34 27.20
C VAL A 366 -10.09 10.78 25.93
N ALA A 367 -9.36 11.30 24.95
CA ALA A 367 -9.87 11.51 23.60
C ALA A 367 -9.68 10.23 22.78
N GLU A 368 -10.69 9.85 22.00
CA GLU A 368 -10.58 8.86 20.92
C GLU A 368 -10.71 9.56 19.58
N ILE A 369 -9.77 9.30 18.68
CA ILE A 369 -9.75 9.79 17.29
C ILE A 369 -9.95 8.58 16.39
N ALA A 370 -10.98 8.58 15.54
CA ALA A 370 -11.31 7.43 14.68
C ALA A 370 -11.16 7.73 13.18
N VAL A 371 -10.75 6.71 12.43
CA VAL A 371 -10.80 6.68 10.96
C VAL A 371 -11.61 5.46 10.53
N ASP A 372 -12.52 5.59 9.55
CA ASP A 372 -13.25 4.45 8.98
C ASP A 372 -12.29 3.59 8.15
N ILE A 373 -12.22 2.29 8.44
CA ILE A 373 -11.40 1.29 7.74
C ILE A 373 -12.25 0.15 7.15
N HIS A 374 -13.58 0.33 7.07
CA HIS A 374 -14.51 -0.74 6.74
C HIS A 374 -14.30 -1.28 5.32
N ALA A 375 -14.12 -0.39 4.34
CA ALA A 375 -13.88 -0.75 2.94
C ALA A 375 -12.51 -1.41 2.70
N ASP A 376 -11.48 -0.95 3.43
CA ASP A 376 -10.14 -1.54 3.39
C ASP A 376 -10.17 -2.98 3.91
N ARG A 377 -10.88 -3.20 5.03
CA ARG A 377 -11.07 -4.52 5.62
C ARG A 377 -11.91 -5.44 4.73
N GLU A 378 -13.01 -4.95 4.18
CA GLU A 378 -13.81 -5.72 3.22
C GLU A 378 -13.02 -6.07 1.95
N SER A 379 -12.17 -5.16 1.45
CA SER A 379 -11.23 -5.44 0.36
C SER A 379 -10.22 -6.54 0.71
N LEU A 380 -9.67 -6.55 1.94
CA LEU A 380 -8.75 -7.59 2.40
C LEU A 380 -9.46 -8.95 2.59
N ASP A 381 -10.66 -8.96 3.16
CA ASP A 381 -11.48 -10.17 3.30
C ASP A 381 -11.88 -10.71 1.90
N HIS A 382 -12.22 -9.84 0.95
CA HIS A 382 -12.49 -10.20 -0.44
C HIS A 382 -11.25 -10.71 -1.20
N LEU A 383 -10.06 -10.14 -0.95
CA LEU A 383 -8.80 -10.66 -1.48
C LEU A 383 -8.50 -12.05 -0.90
N SER A 384 -8.73 -12.23 0.40
CA SER A 384 -8.52 -13.50 1.10
C SER A 384 -9.45 -14.60 0.55
N LEU A 385 -10.74 -14.31 0.39
CA LEU A 385 -11.71 -15.24 -0.23
C LEU A 385 -11.35 -15.59 -1.68
N ARG A 386 -10.87 -14.61 -2.47
CA ARG A 386 -10.39 -14.85 -3.85
C ARG A 386 -9.12 -15.70 -3.86
N TYR A 387 -8.18 -15.43 -2.94
CA TYR A 387 -6.96 -16.21 -2.78
C TYR A 387 -7.30 -17.65 -2.39
N GLU A 388 -8.12 -17.87 -1.36
CA GLU A 388 -8.61 -19.20 -0.97
C GLU A 388 -9.23 -19.96 -2.16
N ALA A 389 -10.16 -19.34 -2.88
CA ALA A 389 -10.79 -19.94 -4.06
C ALA A 389 -9.78 -20.29 -5.17
N MET A 390 -8.77 -19.44 -5.41
CA MET A 390 -7.67 -19.75 -6.33
C MET A 390 -6.75 -20.87 -5.82
N THR A 391 -6.56 -20.99 -4.50
CA THR A 391 -5.70 -22.02 -3.91
C THR A 391 -6.32 -23.42 -3.96
N GLN A 392 -7.65 -23.55 -4.06
CA GLN A 392 -8.37 -24.84 -3.88
C GLN A 392 -7.87 -25.97 -4.78
N ASP A 393 -7.61 -25.69 -6.07
CA ASP A 393 -7.11 -26.66 -7.06
C ASP A 393 -5.62 -26.47 -7.41
N MET A 394 -4.92 -25.56 -6.73
CA MET A 394 -3.54 -25.19 -7.05
C MET A 394 -2.57 -25.55 -5.92
N ALA A 395 -1.39 -26.02 -6.29
CA ALA A 395 -0.26 -26.21 -5.39
C ALA A 395 0.60 -24.94 -5.43
N LEU A 396 0.76 -24.29 -4.27
CA LEU A 396 1.44 -23.00 -4.12
C LEU A 396 2.63 -23.12 -3.16
N VAL A 397 3.75 -22.45 -3.49
CA VAL A 397 4.98 -22.44 -2.67
C VAL A 397 5.71 -21.10 -2.80
N ASP A 398 6.20 -20.57 -1.69
CA ASP A 398 7.18 -19.49 -1.66
C ASP A 398 8.57 -20.06 -1.39
N TRP A 399 9.54 -19.71 -2.23
CA TRP A 399 10.95 -20.07 -2.07
C TRP A 399 11.80 -18.82 -1.78
N ASP A 400 12.77 -18.94 -0.87
CA ASP A 400 13.81 -17.92 -0.73
C ASP A 400 14.73 -17.90 -1.96
N LEU A 401 15.57 -16.87 -2.07
CA LEU A 401 16.49 -16.70 -3.19
C LEU A 401 17.61 -17.75 -3.24
N SER A 402 17.81 -18.54 -2.17
CA SER A 402 18.70 -19.71 -2.16
C SER A 402 18.01 -21.00 -2.61
N GLY A 403 16.69 -20.95 -2.82
CA GLY A 403 15.85 -22.07 -3.20
C GLY A 403 15.41 -22.95 -2.03
N LYS A 404 15.24 -22.40 -0.83
CA LYS A 404 14.60 -23.08 0.31
C LYS A 404 13.13 -22.72 0.44
N LEU A 405 12.31 -23.67 0.85
CA LEU A 405 10.87 -23.50 1.06
C LEU A 405 10.62 -22.58 2.26
N VAL A 406 9.98 -21.43 2.04
CA VAL A 406 9.55 -20.48 3.09
C VAL A 406 8.14 -20.80 3.54
N HIS A 407 7.23 -20.98 2.58
CA HIS A 407 5.83 -21.33 2.81
C HIS A 407 5.33 -22.27 1.71
N ALA A 408 4.35 -23.11 2.00
CA ALA A 408 3.65 -23.93 1.01
C ALA A 408 2.21 -24.19 1.44
N ASN A 409 1.27 -24.20 0.50
CA ASN A 409 -0.11 -24.54 0.80
C ASN A 409 -0.30 -26.05 0.97
N LYS A 410 -1.41 -26.44 1.62
CA LYS A 410 -1.77 -27.84 1.88
C LYS A 410 -1.71 -28.72 0.62
N ASN A 411 -2.11 -28.18 -0.53
CA ASN A 411 -2.14 -28.91 -1.80
C ASN A 411 -0.73 -29.28 -2.27
N TYR A 412 0.24 -28.36 -2.22
CA TYR A 412 1.63 -28.71 -2.54
C TYR A 412 2.19 -29.75 -1.57
N LEU A 413 1.98 -29.57 -0.26
CA LEU A 413 2.48 -30.50 0.76
C LEU A 413 1.90 -31.91 0.57
N THR A 414 0.59 -32.01 0.30
CA THR A 414 -0.09 -33.29 0.03
C THR A 414 0.39 -33.94 -1.28
N LEU A 415 0.55 -33.14 -2.35
CA LEU A 415 1.00 -33.61 -3.66
C LEU A 415 2.46 -34.08 -3.67
N MET A 416 3.29 -33.52 -2.79
CA MET A 416 4.71 -33.85 -2.65
C MET A 416 5.01 -34.86 -1.53
N SER A 417 3.97 -35.37 -0.86
CA SER A 417 4.06 -36.29 0.30
C SER A 417 4.83 -35.73 1.51
N MET A 418 4.88 -34.40 1.66
CA MET A 418 5.70 -33.71 2.67
C MET A 418 4.99 -33.58 4.03
N ASP A 419 5.73 -33.81 5.11
CA ASP A 419 5.32 -33.41 6.46
C ASP A 419 5.34 -31.87 6.61
N PRO A 420 4.20 -31.21 6.90
CA PRO A 420 4.15 -29.76 7.12
C PRO A 420 5.11 -29.26 8.22
N ALA A 421 5.39 -30.06 9.24
CA ALA A 421 6.31 -29.70 10.34
C ALA A 421 7.79 -29.71 9.92
N GLN A 422 8.12 -30.31 8.75
CA GLN A 422 9.48 -30.48 8.24
C GLN A 422 9.68 -29.87 6.85
N ALA A 423 8.65 -29.22 6.28
CA ALA A 423 8.70 -28.65 4.93
C ALA A 423 9.54 -27.37 4.85
N VAL A 424 9.42 -26.48 5.84
CA VAL A 424 10.09 -25.17 5.86
C VAL A 424 11.61 -25.35 5.96
N GLY A 425 12.36 -24.57 5.18
CA GLY A 425 13.81 -24.62 5.07
C GLY A 425 14.36 -25.70 4.13
N ARG A 426 13.53 -26.61 3.61
CA ARG A 426 13.98 -27.64 2.65
C ARG A 426 14.37 -27.06 1.31
N GLU A 427 15.45 -27.56 0.74
CA GLU A 427 15.92 -27.13 -0.57
C GLU A 427 15.06 -27.71 -1.71
N HIS A 428 14.70 -26.86 -2.68
CA HIS A 428 14.01 -27.20 -3.91
C HIS A 428 14.68 -28.37 -4.67
N ARG A 429 16.01 -28.49 -4.60
CA ARG A 429 16.75 -29.59 -5.25
C ARG A 429 16.39 -30.99 -4.73
N THR A 430 15.76 -31.10 -3.55
CA THR A 430 15.24 -32.39 -3.05
C THR A 430 13.94 -32.83 -3.73
N THR A 431 13.25 -31.91 -4.43
CA THR A 431 11.94 -32.13 -5.06
C THR A 431 12.03 -32.46 -6.55
N VAL A 432 13.24 -32.48 -7.13
CA VAL A 432 13.48 -32.64 -8.56
C VAL A 432 14.32 -33.89 -8.84
N PRO A 433 14.27 -34.46 -10.05
CA PRO A 433 15.10 -35.61 -10.40
C PRO A 433 16.60 -35.34 -10.20
N ALA A 434 17.34 -36.32 -9.69
CA ALA A 434 18.75 -36.16 -9.30
C ALA A 434 19.66 -35.78 -10.47
N GLU A 435 19.35 -36.27 -11.68
CA GLU A 435 20.01 -35.91 -12.94
C GLU A 435 19.77 -34.46 -13.35
N PHE A 436 18.69 -33.83 -12.88
CA PHE A 436 18.46 -32.39 -13.04
C PHE A 436 19.13 -31.59 -11.92
N ALA A 437 18.96 -32.00 -10.66
CA ALA A 437 19.51 -31.33 -9.47
C ALA A 437 21.04 -31.11 -9.53
N SER A 438 21.75 -32.08 -10.11
CA SER A 438 23.21 -32.06 -10.29
C SER A 438 23.68 -31.35 -11.58
N SER A 439 22.76 -30.87 -12.42
CA SER A 439 23.08 -30.33 -13.74
C SER A 439 23.30 -28.82 -13.75
N ARG A 440 24.11 -28.33 -14.71
CA ARG A 440 24.26 -26.90 -15.00
C ARG A 440 22.92 -26.20 -15.31
N ARG A 441 21.92 -26.95 -15.81
CA ARG A 441 20.57 -26.42 -16.08
C ARG A 441 19.83 -26.03 -14.79
N TYR A 442 20.11 -26.67 -13.66
CA TYR A 442 19.57 -26.29 -12.36
C TYR A 442 20.16 -24.97 -11.86
N THR A 443 21.48 -24.78 -12.00
CA THR A 443 22.13 -23.49 -11.70
C THR A 443 21.53 -22.38 -12.58
N GLN A 444 21.48 -22.60 -13.90
CA GLN A 444 20.93 -21.64 -14.87
C GLN A 444 19.44 -21.33 -14.64
N PHE A 445 18.68 -22.24 -14.02
CA PHE A 445 17.29 -21.98 -13.64
C PHE A 445 17.21 -20.94 -12.50
N TRP A 446 18.03 -21.08 -11.46
CA TRP A 446 18.10 -20.09 -10.36
C TRP A 446 18.78 -18.78 -10.77
N ASP A 447 19.84 -18.83 -11.61
CA ASP A 447 20.51 -17.63 -12.16
C ASP A 447 19.53 -16.69 -12.88
N ARG A 448 18.49 -17.25 -13.51
CA ARG A 448 17.45 -16.52 -14.25
C ARG A 448 16.37 -15.97 -13.31
N LEU A 449 15.90 -16.78 -12.37
CA LEU A 449 14.95 -16.33 -11.33
C LEU A 449 15.51 -15.17 -10.51
N ALA A 450 16.80 -15.22 -10.14
CA ALA A 450 17.50 -14.16 -9.42
C ALA A 450 17.63 -12.84 -10.22
N ARG A 451 17.39 -12.85 -11.54
CA ARG A 451 17.34 -11.65 -12.41
C ARG A 451 15.92 -11.10 -12.59
N GLY A 452 14.91 -11.74 -12.00
CA GLY A 452 13.51 -11.42 -12.23
C GLY A 452 12.87 -12.10 -13.44
N GLU A 453 13.54 -13.05 -14.10
CA GLU A 453 12.93 -13.79 -15.21
C GLU A 453 11.87 -14.78 -14.69
N THR A 454 10.61 -14.63 -15.11
CA THR A 454 9.58 -15.65 -14.87
C THR A 454 9.86 -16.91 -15.69
N ILE A 455 9.71 -18.09 -15.08
CA ILE A 455 9.94 -19.39 -15.74
C ILE A 455 8.67 -20.26 -15.63
N THR A 456 7.99 -20.43 -16.76
CA THR A 456 6.80 -21.28 -16.91
C THR A 456 7.13 -22.54 -17.71
N GLY A 457 6.50 -23.67 -17.37
CA GLY A 457 6.66 -24.92 -18.11
C GLY A 457 5.98 -26.13 -17.47
N GLU A 458 6.23 -27.31 -18.04
CA GLU A 458 5.92 -28.60 -17.43
C GLU A 458 7.18 -29.17 -16.77
N PHE A 459 7.10 -29.51 -15.50
CA PHE A 459 8.26 -29.97 -14.73
C PHE A 459 7.99 -31.28 -14.00
N ARG A 460 8.86 -32.26 -14.23
CA ARG A 460 8.97 -33.52 -13.47
C ARG A 460 9.45 -33.21 -12.04
N ARG A 461 8.77 -33.77 -11.04
CA ARG A 461 9.09 -33.66 -9.61
C ARG A 461 9.09 -35.05 -8.97
N ILE A 462 9.84 -35.19 -7.88
CA ILE A 462 9.95 -36.40 -7.07
C ILE A 462 9.39 -36.08 -5.68
N THR A 463 8.45 -36.89 -5.20
CA THR A 463 7.86 -36.78 -3.86
C THR A 463 8.74 -37.41 -2.78
N ASP A 464 8.44 -37.18 -1.51
CA ASP A 464 9.19 -37.78 -0.39
C ASP A 464 9.09 -39.31 -0.35
N ASP A 465 7.99 -39.89 -0.84
CA ASP A 465 7.80 -41.34 -1.04
C ASP A 465 8.34 -41.85 -2.39
N GLY A 466 9.12 -41.02 -3.10
CA GLY A 466 9.84 -41.36 -4.32
C GLY A 466 8.99 -41.46 -5.59
N GLN A 467 7.74 -40.99 -5.56
CA GLN A 467 6.84 -41.01 -6.71
C GLN A 467 7.15 -39.88 -7.70
N GLU A 468 6.89 -40.15 -8.97
CA GLU A 468 7.00 -39.15 -10.04
C GLU A 468 5.69 -38.43 -10.25
N VAL A 469 5.69 -37.11 -10.03
CA VAL A 469 4.59 -36.19 -10.37
C VAL A 469 5.04 -35.16 -11.41
N TRP A 470 4.09 -34.66 -12.20
CA TRP A 470 4.32 -33.66 -13.24
C TRP A 470 3.49 -32.41 -12.95
N LEU A 471 4.17 -31.28 -12.81
CA LEU A 471 3.54 -30.00 -12.52
C LEU A 471 3.57 -29.11 -13.76
N GLN A 472 2.41 -28.61 -14.18
CA GLN A 472 2.36 -27.43 -15.04
C GLN A 472 2.41 -26.21 -14.12
N SER A 473 3.49 -25.42 -14.19
CA SER A 473 3.74 -24.39 -13.19
C SER A 473 4.47 -23.16 -13.73
N SER A 474 4.35 -22.05 -12.99
CA SER A 474 5.12 -20.83 -13.20
C SER A 474 5.86 -20.46 -11.92
N TYR A 475 7.16 -20.20 -12.06
CA TYR A 475 7.99 -19.58 -11.04
C TYR A 475 8.06 -18.07 -11.34
N VAL A 476 7.48 -17.26 -10.47
CA VAL A 476 7.38 -15.80 -10.58
C VAL A 476 8.25 -15.17 -9.50
N PRO A 477 9.35 -14.48 -9.86
CA PRO A 477 10.13 -13.70 -8.92
C PRO A 477 9.31 -12.51 -8.40
N LEU A 478 9.09 -12.42 -7.08
CA LEU A 478 8.36 -11.35 -6.41
C LEU A 478 9.32 -10.31 -5.84
N ARG A 479 8.97 -9.03 -6.04
CA ARG A 479 9.75 -7.87 -5.62
C ARG A 479 9.01 -7.08 -4.54
N ASN A 480 9.77 -6.45 -3.66
CA ASN A 480 9.27 -5.50 -2.68
C ASN A 480 8.81 -4.22 -3.37
N GLY A 481 7.65 -3.69 -2.96
CA GLY A 481 7.03 -2.50 -3.57
C GLY A 481 7.67 -1.16 -3.18
N VAL A 482 8.67 -1.15 -2.28
CA VAL A 482 9.31 0.06 -1.76
C VAL A 482 10.67 0.36 -2.42
N ASP A 483 11.44 -0.68 -2.76
CA ASP A 483 12.81 -0.59 -3.25
C ASP A 483 13.09 -1.43 -4.53
N ASP A 484 12.04 -2.03 -5.12
CA ASP A 484 12.09 -3.01 -6.22
C ASP A 484 12.97 -4.26 -5.95
N ALA A 485 13.47 -4.44 -4.72
CA ALA A 485 14.37 -5.52 -4.38
C ALA A 485 13.67 -6.88 -4.51
N LEU A 486 14.34 -7.86 -5.12
CA LEU A 486 13.80 -9.20 -5.23
C LEU A 486 13.74 -9.86 -3.85
N GLN A 487 12.56 -10.31 -3.43
CA GLN A 487 12.29 -10.79 -2.09
C GLN A 487 12.21 -12.33 -2.03
N GLN A 488 11.41 -12.93 -2.92
CA GLN A 488 11.16 -14.37 -2.94
C GLN A 488 10.74 -14.85 -4.34
N ILE A 489 10.76 -16.16 -4.57
CA ILE A 489 10.23 -16.77 -5.80
C ILE A 489 8.92 -17.49 -5.47
N PHE A 490 7.80 -16.97 -5.95
CA PHE A 490 6.50 -17.62 -5.83
C PHE A 490 6.32 -18.66 -6.93
N LEU A 491 5.85 -19.84 -6.55
CA LEU A 491 5.51 -20.94 -7.43
C LEU A 491 4.01 -21.19 -7.34
N PHE A 492 3.33 -21.14 -8.50
CA PHE A 492 1.98 -21.69 -8.63
C PHE A 492 1.97 -22.84 -9.64
N ALA A 493 1.33 -23.95 -9.27
CA ALA A 493 1.37 -25.20 -10.00
C ALA A 493 0.01 -25.90 -10.04
N ARG A 494 -0.25 -26.63 -11.13
CA ARG A 494 -1.32 -27.62 -11.28
C ARG A 494 -0.70 -28.99 -11.50
N ASP A 495 -1.23 -30.01 -10.80
CA ASP A 495 -0.88 -31.40 -11.10
C ASP A 495 -1.43 -31.79 -12.48
N ILE A 496 -0.54 -32.25 -13.37
CA ILE A 496 -0.87 -32.83 -14.66
C ILE A 496 -0.42 -34.29 -14.78
N THR A 497 -0.01 -34.94 -13.68
CA THR A 497 0.54 -36.31 -13.66
C THR A 497 -0.34 -37.32 -14.38
N ARG A 498 -1.65 -37.29 -14.15
CA ARG A 498 -2.60 -38.18 -14.84
C ARG A 498 -2.64 -37.92 -16.35
N LEU A 499 -2.69 -36.66 -16.78
CA LEU A 499 -2.70 -36.26 -18.18
C LEU A 499 -1.39 -36.65 -18.87
N LYS A 500 -0.25 -36.46 -18.19
CA LYS A 500 1.08 -36.79 -18.72
C LYS A 500 1.28 -38.29 -18.86
N ARG A 501 0.88 -39.08 -17.86
CA ARG A 501 0.89 -40.56 -17.95
C ARG A 501 -0.02 -41.05 -19.09
N GLN A 502 -1.21 -40.49 -19.25
CA GLN A 502 -2.09 -40.80 -20.39
C GLN A 502 -1.47 -40.45 -21.76
N GLN A 503 -0.76 -39.31 -21.87
CA GLN A 503 -0.04 -38.93 -23.09
C GLN A 503 1.09 -39.93 -23.40
N ILE A 504 1.88 -40.31 -22.40
CA ILE A 504 2.99 -41.26 -22.53
C ILE A 504 2.47 -42.66 -22.89
N ASP A 505 1.42 -43.14 -22.22
CA ASP A 505 0.77 -44.43 -22.52
C ASP A 505 0.20 -44.48 -23.94
N ALA A 506 -0.40 -43.38 -24.41
CA ALA A 506 -0.92 -43.28 -25.77
C ALA A 506 0.21 -43.32 -26.81
N GLN A 507 1.30 -42.57 -26.60
CA GLN A 507 2.46 -42.58 -27.48
C GLN A 507 3.12 -43.97 -27.50
N ALA A 508 3.37 -44.58 -26.33
CA ALA A 508 3.98 -45.90 -26.24
C ALA A 508 3.16 -46.99 -26.95
N ARG A 509 1.82 -46.86 -27.02
CA ARG A 509 0.95 -47.74 -27.81
C ARG A 509 1.09 -47.50 -29.32
N ILE A 510 1.19 -46.24 -29.75
CA ILE A 510 1.45 -45.90 -31.16
C ILE A 510 2.83 -46.45 -31.56
N ASP A 511 3.88 -46.18 -30.80
CA ASP A 511 5.23 -46.68 -31.07
C ASP A 511 5.31 -48.21 -31.05
N ALA A 512 4.42 -48.90 -30.33
CA ALA A 512 4.33 -50.36 -30.31
C ALA A 512 3.62 -50.91 -31.55
N ILE A 513 2.56 -50.24 -32.02
CA ILE A 513 1.88 -50.57 -33.29
C ILE A 513 2.86 -50.34 -34.45
N GLU A 514 3.53 -49.19 -34.49
CA GLU A 514 4.55 -48.87 -35.51
C GLU A 514 5.75 -49.83 -35.52
N ARG A 515 6.06 -50.48 -34.40
CA ARG A 515 7.12 -51.51 -34.34
C ARG A 515 6.64 -52.93 -34.60
N SER A 516 5.34 -53.23 -34.56
CA SER A 516 4.79 -54.60 -34.69
C SER A 516 3.95 -54.84 -35.93
N MET A 517 3.43 -53.80 -36.57
CA MET A 517 2.59 -53.88 -37.77
C MET A 517 3.22 -53.14 -38.95
N ALA A 518 2.85 -53.50 -40.18
CA ALA A 518 3.08 -52.68 -41.36
C ALA A 518 2.10 -51.48 -41.36
N VAL A 519 2.62 -50.25 -41.41
CA VAL A 519 1.85 -49.00 -41.34
C VAL A 519 2.30 -48.05 -42.45
N VAL A 520 1.34 -47.50 -43.18
CA VAL A 520 1.54 -46.50 -44.24
C VAL A 520 0.46 -45.40 -44.09
N GLU A 521 0.89 -44.15 -44.23
CA GLU A 521 0.01 -42.98 -44.20
C GLU A 521 -0.23 -42.46 -45.63
N PHE A 522 -1.49 -42.24 -45.99
CA PHE A 522 -1.88 -41.65 -47.26
C PHE A 522 -2.61 -40.32 -47.06
N ASP A 523 -2.35 -39.36 -47.93
CA ASP A 523 -3.22 -38.21 -48.14
C ASP A 523 -4.59 -38.65 -48.68
N ARG A 524 -5.59 -37.76 -48.59
CA ARG A 524 -7.01 -38.06 -48.89
C ARG A 524 -7.30 -38.51 -50.33
N ASP A 525 -6.34 -38.41 -51.23
CA ASP A 525 -6.43 -38.85 -52.63
C ASP A 525 -5.64 -40.15 -52.92
N GLY A 526 -5.04 -40.75 -51.91
CA GLY A 526 -4.25 -41.98 -51.99
C GLY A 526 -2.76 -41.76 -52.25
N THR A 527 -2.25 -40.55 -52.10
CA THR A 527 -0.81 -40.26 -52.21
C THR A 527 -0.06 -40.61 -50.93
N VAL A 528 1.04 -41.38 -51.00
CA VAL A 528 1.84 -41.81 -49.83
C VAL A 528 2.53 -40.61 -49.18
N ARG A 529 2.25 -40.37 -47.90
CA ARG A 529 2.86 -39.33 -47.07
C ARG A 529 4.07 -39.85 -46.30
N THR A 530 3.94 -41.03 -45.68
CA THR A 530 5.04 -41.76 -45.02
C THR A 530 4.70 -43.25 -44.86
N ALA A 531 5.69 -44.08 -44.53
CA ALA A 531 5.49 -45.48 -44.13
C ALA A 531 6.55 -45.90 -43.10
N ASN A 532 6.24 -46.89 -42.27
CA ASN A 532 7.18 -47.47 -41.30
C ASN A 532 8.03 -48.60 -41.94
N GLN A 533 9.12 -48.97 -41.27
CA GLN A 533 10.05 -49.97 -41.80
C GLN A 533 9.37 -51.33 -42.06
N ASN A 534 8.44 -51.75 -41.20
CA ASN A 534 7.68 -52.99 -41.40
C ASN A 534 6.89 -53.01 -42.71
N PHE A 535 6.30 -51.88 -43.13
CA PHE A 535 5.62 -51.78 -44.43
C PHE A 535 6.62 -51.81 -45.59
N LEU A 536 7.73 -51.07 -45.46
CA LEU A 536 8.81 -51.03 -46.45
C LEU A 536 9.40 -52.42 -46.71
N ASP A 537 9.74 -53.14 -45.64
CA ASP A 537 10.30 -54.50 -45.69
C ASP A 537 9.29 -55.52 -46.24
N THR A 538 8.01 -55.40 -45.86
CA THR A 538 6.94 -56.31 -46.34
C THR A 538 6.62 -56.11 -47.82
N MET A 539 6.63 -54.86 -48.29
CA MET A 539 6.29 -54.52 -49.68
C MET A 539 7.50 -54.49 -50.63
N GLY A 540 8.72 -54.56 -50.09
CA GLY A 540 9.96 -54.61 -50.88
C GLY A 540 10.41 -53.26 -51.46
N TYR A 541 10.10 -52.14 -50.80
CA TYR A 541 10.44 -50.78 -51.27
C TYR A 541 11.15 -49.94 -50.20
N THR A 542 11.92 -48.94 -50.63
CA THR A 542 12.37 -47.84 -49.76
C THR A 542 11.34 -46.72 -49.66
N LEU A 543 11.43 -45.89 -48.62
CA LEU A 543 10.54 -44.73 -48.45
C LEU A 543 10.68 -43.72 -49.60
N GLU A 544 11.87 -43.56 -50.18
CA GLU A 544 12.14 -42.61 -51.26
C GLU A 544 11.47 -43.01 -52.58
N GLU A 545 11.31 -44.30 -52.84
CA GLU A 545 10.63 -44.81 -54.05
C GLU A 545 9.11 -44.61 -54.00
N ILE A 546 8.52 -44.74 -52.81
CA ILE A 546 7.06 -44.73 -52.60
C ILE A 546 6.49 -43.37 -52.18
N LYS A 547 7.26 -42.49 -51.53
CA LYS A 547 6.75 -41.22 -51.03
C LYS A 547 6.33 -40.30 -52.19
N GLY A 548 5.10 -39.78 -52.13
CA GLY A 548 4.49 -39.05 -53.24
C GLY A 548 3.94 -39.92 -54.38
N ARG A 549 4.02 -41.26 -54.29
CA ARG A 549 3.33 -42.17 -55.22
C ARG A 549 1.89 -42.42 -54.78
N ARG A 550 1.07 -42.99 -55.66
CA ARG A 550 -0.31 -43.37 -55.36
C ARG A 550 -0.39 -44.80 -54.84
N HIS A 551 -1.29 -45.06 -53.89
CA HIS A 551 -1.67 -46.38 -53.36
C HIS A 551 -1.85 -47.46 -54.43
N ALA A 552 -2.25 -47.09 -55.65
CA ALA A 552 -2.39 -47.98 -56.80
C ALA A 552 -1.13 -48.78 -57.16
N MET A 553 0.07 -48.32 -56.75
CA MET A 553 1.31 -49.09 -56.96
C MET A 553 1.40 -50.37 -56.08
N PHE A 554 0.53 -50.49 -55.07
CA PHE A 554 0.47 -51.63 -54.15
C PHE A 554 -0.73 -52.55 -54.40
N CYS A 555 -1.46 -52.37 -55.50
CA CYS A 555 -2.73 -53.05 -55.77
C CYS A 555 -2.72 -53.69 -57.16
N ASP A 556 -3.40 -54.84 -57.29
CA ASP A 556 -3.61 -55.47 -58.59
C ASP A 556 -4.42 -54.58 -59.54
N THR A 557 -4.04 -54.59 -60.82
CA THR A 557 -4.64 -53.76 -61.88
C THR A 557 -6.16 -53.94 -61.98
N GLU A 558 -6.68 -55.14 -61.73
CA GLU A 558 -8.12 -55.42 -61.72
C GLU A 558 -8.84 -54.65 -60.60
N MET A 559 -8.24 -54.55 -59.41
CA MET A 559 -8.80 -53.83 -58.28
C MET A 559 -8.80 -52.31 -58.52
N VAL A 560 -7.68 -51.77 -59.01
CA VAL A 560 -7.49 -50.33 -59.28
C VAL A 560 -8.50 -49.82 -60.32
N ASN A 561 -8.88 -50.66 -61.29
CA ASN A 561 -9.84 -50.33 -62.33
C ASN A 561 -11.31 -50.34 -61.87
N THR A 562 -11.62 -50.76 -60.65
CA THR A 562 -13.01 -50.76 -60.14
C THR A 562 -13.53 -49.36 -59.81
N ASP A 563 -14.83 -49.13 -60.02
CA ASP A 563 -15.50 -47.91 -59.57
C ASP A 563 -15.40 -47.73 -58.05
N GLN A 564 -15.44 -48.82 -57.29
CA GLN A 564 -15.27 -48.80 -55.83
C GLN A 564 -13.90 -48.24 -55.42
N TYR A 565 -12.81 -48.63 -56.10
CA TYR A 565 -11.48 -48.10 -55.84
C TYR A 565 -11.38 -46.60 -56.17
N ARG A 566 -11.98 -46.18 -57.30
CA ARG A 566 -12.02 -44.77 -57.70
C ARG A 566 -12.80 -43.91 -56.70
N THR A 567 -14.02 -44.33 -56.33
CA THR A 567 -14.87 -43.64 -55.34
C THR A 567 -14.27 -43.62 -53.93
N PHE A 568 -13.39 -44.57 -53.57
CA PHE A 568 -12.73 -44.59 -52.26
C PHE A 568 -11.73 -43.43 -52.10
N TRP A 569 -10.99 -43.07 -53.15
CA TRP A 569 -10.00 -41.99 -53.14
C TRP A 569 -10.52 -40.67 -53.75
N GLU A 570 -11.82 -40.56 -54.03
CA GLU A 570 -12.44 -39.31 -54.48
C GLU A 570 -12.48 -38.26 -53.34
N PRO A 571 -11.98 -37.02 -53.57
CA PRO A 571 -12.00 -35.95 -52.57
C PRO A 571 -13.42 -35.49 -52.19
N ARG A 572 -14.06 -36.18 -51.25
CA ARG A 572 -15.37 -35.79 -50.71
C ARG A 572 -15.29 -34.41 -50.03
N SER A 573 -15.95 -33.43 -50.65
CA SER A 573 -16.12 -32.06 -50.14
C SER A 573 -17.05 -32.07 -48.93
N SER A 574 -16.56 -31.57 -47.79
CA SER A 574 -17.22 -31.66 -46.49
C SER A 574 -18.24 -30.54 -46.27
N THR A 575 -19.30 -30.51 -47.08
CA THR A 575 -20.41 -29.54 -46.94
C THR A 575 -21.39 -29.99 -45.84
N CYS A 576 -20.95 -29.95 -44.58
CA CYS A 576 -21.76 -30.32 -43.42
C CYS A 576 -22.89 -29.29 -43.16
N ARG A 577 -24.00 -29.41 -43.89
CA ARG A 577 -25.28 -28.84 -43.43
C ARG A 577 -25.84 -29.72 -42.32
N GLY A 578 -25.74 -29.25 -41.08
CA GLY A 578 -26.29 -29.95 -39.92
C GLY A 578 -27.81 -30.13 -40.04
N ARG A 579 -28.30 -31.34 -39.75
CA ARG A 579 -29.70 -31.54 -39.39
C ARG A 579 -29.88 -31.02 -37.97
N GLN A 580 -30.63 -29.94 -37.80
CA GLN A 580 -31.25 -29.66 -36.51
C GLN A 580 -32.25 -30.79 -36.21
N ALA A 581 -32.26 -31.27 -34.97
CA ALA A 581 -33.30 -32.16 -34.49
C ALA A 581 -34.58 -31.36 -34.20
N ALA A 582 -35.71 -32.07 -34.23
CA ALA A 582 -37.01 -31.64 -33.73
C ALA A 582 -37.48 -32.68 -32.70
#